data_AF-A0A0Q6WMW7-F1
#
_entry.id   AF-A0A0Q6WMW7-F1
#
_cell.length_a   1.000
_cell.length_b   1.000
_cell.length_c   1.000
_cell.angle_alpha   90.00
_cell.angle_beta   90.00
_cell.angle_gamma   90.00
#
_symmetry.space_group_name_H-M   'P 1'
#
loop_
_entity.id
_entity.type
_entity.pdbx_description
1 polymer ?
#
loop_
_entity_poly.entity_id
_entity_poly.type
_entity_poly.pdbx_seq_one_letter_code
_entity_poly.pdbx_strand_id
1 'polypeptide(L)'
;MAAKEATMATEQDLQALSPSDRARLERLAELAGRTPLETLYFVQRDGFEECEESVRENLIAEQDIAEGRGVPNEQVMEDAQRIIDECAQRAKQA
;
A
#
# COMPACT_ATOMS: atom_id res chain seq x y z
N MET A 1 -20.08 -13.74 -15.71
CA MET A 1 -19.11 -12.64 -15.54
C MET A 1 -17.79 -13.32 -15.21
N ALA A 2 -17.02 -13.70 -16.23
CA ALA A 2 -15.74 -14.37 -16.05
C ALA A 2 -14.74 -13.32 -15.58
N ALA A 3 -14.17 -13.49 -14.39
CA ALA A 3 -13.00 -12.74 -13.99
C ALA A 3 -11.95 -13.01 -15.08
N LYS A 4 -11.59 -11.97 -15.85
CA LYS A 4 -10.37 -12.00 -16.65
C LYS A 4 -9.26 -12.35 -15.67
N GLU A 5 -8.64 -13.51 -15.84
CA GLU A 5 -7.32 -13.76 -15.29
C GLU A 5 -6.45 -12.57 -15.71
N ALA A 6 -6.22 -11.64 -14.80
CA ALA A 6 -5.15 -10.68 -14.96
C ALA A 6 -3.91 -11.55 -15.01
N THR A 7 -3.30 -11.67 -16.19
CA THR A 7 -2.16 -12.56 -16.40
C THR A 7 -1.11 -12.23 -15.35
N MET A 8 -0.95 -13.11 -14.36
CA MET A 8 0.07 -12.95 -13.32
C MET A 8 1.43 -12.97 -14.01
N ALA A 9 2.41 -12.25 -13.46
CA ALA A 9 3.78 -12.35 -13.93
C ALA A 9 4.22 -13.83 -13.91
N THR A 10 5.05 -14.22 -14.88
CA THR A 10 5.48 -15.60 -15.06
C THR A 10 6.94 -15.79 -14.66
N GLU A 11 7.35 -17.04 -14.45
CA GLU A 11 8.75 -17.37 -14.17
C GLU A 11 9.68 -16.94 -15.32
N GLN A 12 9.17 -16.95 -16.56
CA GLN A 12 9.90 -16.44 -17.72
C GLN A 12 10.15 -14.93 -17.61
N ASP A 13 9.17 -14.17 -17.11
CA ASP A 13 9.33 -12.73 -16.90
C ASP A 13 10.37 -12.42 -15.81
N LEU A 14 10.40 -13.22 -14.73
CA LEU A 14 11.45 -13.14 -13.71
C LEU A 14 12.84 -13.41 -14.29
N GLN A 15 12.96 -14.40 -15.17
CA GLN A 15 14.23 -14.74 -15.83
C GLN A 15 14.69 -13.69 -16.85
N ALA A 16 13.77 -12.89 -17.38
CA ALA A 16 14.08 -11.81 -18.33
C ALA A 16 14.66 -10.56 -17.67
N LEU A 17 14.55 -10.44 -16.34
CA LEU A 17 15.09 -9.31 -15.59
C LEU A 17 16.62 -9.28 -15.63
N SER A 18 17.18 -8.06 -15.59
CA SER A 18 18.60 -7.90 -15.33
C SER A 18 18.94 -8.44 -13.93
N PRO A 19 20.19 -8.89 -13.67
CA PRO A 19 20.59 -9.33 -12.34
C PRO A 19 20.36 -8.26 -11.25
N SER A 20 20.53 -6.98 -11.59
CA SER A 20 20.27 -5.87 -10.67
C SER A 20 18.80 -5.70 -10.35
N ASP A 21 17.92 -5.78 -11.36
CA ASP A 21 16.48 -5.64 -11.17
C ASP A 21 15.91 -6.84 -10.44
N ARG A 22 16.42 -8.03 -10.70
CA ARG A 22 16.06 -9.24 -9.95
C ARG A 22 16.43 -9.11 -8.48
N ALA A 23 17.64 -8.66 -8.16
CA ALA A 23 18.05 -8.45 -6.77
C ALA A 23 17.24 -7.33 -6.09
N ARG A 24 16.86 -6.28 -6.84
CA ARG A 24 15.97 -5.20 -6.37
C ARG A 24 14.58 -5.74 -6.04
N LEU A 25 14.02 -6.54 -6.93
CA LEU A 25 12.72 -7.19 -6.78
C LEU A 25 12.69 -8.18 -5.59
N GLU A 26 13.72 -9.02 -5.44
CA GLU A 26 13.81 -9.98 -4.34
C GLU A 26 13.82 -9.28 -2.98
N ARG A 27 14.58 -8.18 -2.84
CA ARG A 27 14.56 -7.35 -1.62
C ARG A 27 13.18 -6.73 -1.37
N LEU A 28 12.56 -6.19 -2.42
CA LEU A 28 11.24 -5.59 -2.30
C LEU A 28 10.17 -6.62 -1.89
N ALA A 29 10.25 -7.82 -2.45
CA ALA A 29 9.35 -8.93 -2.13
C ALA A 29 9.50 -9.36 -0.66
N GLU A 30 10.74 -9.47 -0.18
CA GLU A 30 11.03 -9.76 1.23
C GLU A 30 10.44 -8.70 2.17
N LEU A 31 10.69 -7.41 1.89
CA LEU A 31 10.15 -6.30 2.68
C LEU A 31 8.61 -6.26 2.67
N ALA A 32 7.99 -6.63 1.55
CA ALA A 32 6.54 -6.66 1.40
C ALA A 32 5.89 -7.94 1.96
N GLY A 33 6.67 -8.94 2.40
CA GLY A 33 6.17 -10.25 2.80
C GLY A 33 5.49 -11.02 1.65
N ARG A 34 5.93 -10.82 0.41
CA ARG A 34 5.37 -11.43 -0.81
C ARG A 34 6.41 -12.27 -1.53
N THR A 35 5.96 -13.08 -2.49
CA THR A 35 6.89 -13.76 -3.40
C THR A 35 7.42 -12.79 -4.48
N PRO A 36 8.60 -13.05 -5.07
CA PRO A 36 9.10 -12.26 -6.20
C PRO A 36 8.13 -12.22 -7.38
N LEU A 37 7.39 -13.31 -7.64
CA LEU A 37 6.44 -13.39 -8.75
C LEU A 37 5.23 -12.47 -8.54
N GLU A 38 4.65 -12.48 -7.34
CA GLU A 38 3.57 -11.55 -6.98
C GLU A 38 4.06 -10.10 -7.01
N THR A 39 5.27 -9.85 -6.53
CA THR A 39 5.88 -8.51 -6.54
C THR A 39 6.14 -8.03 -7.97
N LEU A 40 6.57 -8.93 -8.85
CA LEU A 40 6.83 -8.61 -10.26
C LEU A 40 5.56 -8.15 -10.97
N TYR A 41 4.41 -8.75 -10.67
CA TYR A 41 3.13 -8.30 -11.23
C TYR A 41 2.85 -6.83 -10.91
N PHE A 42 3.09 -6.39 -9.67
CA PHE A 42 2.90 -4.98 -9.28
C PHE A 42 3.95 -4.08 -9.92
N VAL A 43 5.21 -4.50 -9.92
CA VAL A 43 6.31 -3.73 -10.54
C VAL A 43 6.10 -3.55 -12.05
N GLN A 44 5.58 -4.55 -12.75
CA GLN A 44 5.25 -4.43 -14.18
C GLN A 44 4.09 -3.47 -14.42
N ARG A 45 3.15 -3.37 -13.48
CA ARG A 45 1.98 -2.50 -13.58
C ARG A 45 2.30 -1.05 -13.23
N ASP A 46 3.01 -0.84 -12.12
CA ASP A 46 3.16 0.47 -11.47
C ASP A 46 4.59 1.00 -11.53
N GLY A 47 5.58 0.15 -11.85
CA GLY A 47 6.99 0.48 -11.79
C GLY A 47 7.63 0.14 -10.44
N PHE A 48 8.95 0.09 -10.40
CA PHE A 48 9.68 -0.20 -9.18
C PHE A 48 9.54 0.91 -8.15
N GLU A 49 9.65 2.16 -8.58
CA GLU A 49 9.69 3.33 -7.70
C GLU A 49 8.41 3.44 -6.85
N GLU A 50 7.24 3.32 -7.49
CA GLU A 50 5.94 3.34 -6.82
C GLU A 50 5.77 2.17 -5.83
N CYS A 51 6.20 0.97 -6.24
CA CYS A 51 6.11 -0.21 -5.35
C CYS A 51 7.05 -0.07 -4.14
N GLU A 52 8.26 0.44 -4.33
CA GLU A 52 9.22 0.69 -3.25
C GLU A 52 8.74 1.78 -2.30
N GLU A 53 8.10 2.83 -2.82
CA GLU A 53 7.49 3.88 -2.00
C GLU A 53 6.34 3.34 -1.17
N SER A 54 5.40 2.63 -1.79
CA SER A 54 4.27 2.04 -1.09
C SER A 54 4.71 1.09 0.04
N VAL A 55 5.71 0.23 -0.21
CA VAL A 55 6.24 -0.68 0.84
C VAL A 55 6.92 0.11 1.96
N ARG A 56 7.69 1.15 1.63
CA ARG A 56 8.34 2.00 2.63
C ARG A 56 7.32 2.71 3.52
N GLU A 57 6.27 3.30 2.94
CA GLU A 57 5.21 3.96 3.68
C GLU A 57 4.48 3.00 4.61
N ASN A 58 4.21 1.77 4.14
CA ASN A 58 3.59 0.76 4.98
C ASN A 58 4.47 0.38 6.18
N LEU A 59 5.78 0.21 5.98
CA LEU A 59 6.73 -0.08 7.06
C LEU A 59 6.80 1.07 8.08
N ILE A 60 6.78 2.32 7.62
CA ILE A 60 6.72 3.50 8.50
C ILE A 60 5.42 3.49 9.30
N ALA A 61 4.29 3.22 8.66
CA ALA A 61 2.99 3.15 9.33
C ALA A 61 2.95 2.04 10.40
N GLU A 62 3.50 0.85 10.09
CA GLU A 62 3.62 -0.24 11.06
C GLU A 62 4.49 0.15 12.26
N GLN A 63 5.59 0.87 12.01
CA GLN A 63 6.44 1.40 13.07
C GLN A 63 5.71 2.45 13.92
N ASP A 64 4.97 3.37 13.30
CA ASP A 64 4.17 4.37 14.00
C ASP A 64 3.12 3.72 14.91
N ILE A 65 2.48 2.66 14.43
CA ILE A 65 1.53 1.87 15.22
C ILE A 65 2.23 1.19 16.40
N ALA A 66 3.37 0.54 16.16
CA ALA A 66 4.15 -0.14 17.20
C ALA A 66 4.66 0.82 18.28
N GLU A 67 4.99 2.06 17.90
CA GLU A 67 5.48 3.11 18.79
C GLU A 67 4.32 3.92 19.42
N GLY A 68 3.06 3.53 19.17
CA GLY A 68 1.89 4.15 19.77
C GLY A 68 1.61 5.58 19.28
N ARG A 69 2.11 5.96 18.09
CA ARG A 69 1.88 7.27 17.46
C ARG A 69 0.54 7.38 16.74
N GLY A 70 -0.16 6.26 16.54
CA GLY A 70 -1.50 6.25 15.95
C GLY A 70 -2.58 6.80 16.89
N VAL A 71 -3.70 7.24 16.31
CA VAL A 71 -4.92 7.60 17.06
C VAL A 71 -5.88 6.40 17.02
N PRO A 72 -6.47 5.98 18.16
CA PRO A 72 -7.48 4.92 18.17
C PRO A 72 -8.67 5.24 17.28
N ASN A 73 -9.27 4.22 16.66
CA ASN A 73 -10.39 4.41 15.75
C ASN A 73 -11.59 5.07 16.44
N GLU A 74 -11.90 4.74 17.70
CA GLU A 74 -13.03 5.38 18.40
C GLU A 74 -12.84 6.90 18.48
N GLN A 75 -11.63 7.35 18.83
CA GLN A 75 -11.31 8.78 18.90
C GLN A 75 -11.43 9.46 17.53
N VAL A 76 -10.95 8.82 16.45
CA VAL A 76 -11.09 9.35 15.09
C VAL A 76 -12.57 9.51 14.71
N MET A 77 -13.42 8.53 15.05
CA MET A 77 -14.85 8.56 14.74
C MET A 77 -15.58 9.64 15.54
N GLU A 78 -15.26 9.80 16.82
CA GLU A 78 -15.80 10.88 17.66
C GLU A 78 -15.44 12.26 17.12
N ASP A 79 -14.17 12.46 16.73
CA ASP A 79 -13.68 13.72 16.19
C ASP A 79 -14.33 14.04 14.83
N ALA A 80 -14.46 13.05 13.97
CA ALA A 80 -15.14 13.19 12.68
C ALA A 80 -16.61 13.58 12.86
N GLN A 81 -17.34 12.92 13.76
CA GLN A 81 -18.75 13.24 14.03
C GLN A 81 -18.90 14.67 14.55
N ARG A 82 -18.02 15.10 15.45
CA ARG A 82 -18.01 16.47 15.97
C ARG A 82 -17.82 17.52 14.87
N ILE A 83 -16.90 17.30 13.94
CA ILE A 83 -16.70 18.18 12.79
C ILE A 83 -17.96 18.27 11.91
N ILE A 84 -18.62 17.14 11.68
CA ILE A 84 -19.87 17.08 10.90
C ILE A 84 -20.97 17.88 11.59
N ASP A 85 -21.14 17.72 12.91
CA ASP A 85 -22.18 18.40 13.67
C ASP A 85 -21.97 19.93 13.70
N GLU A 86 -20.72 20.38 13.85
CA GLU A 86 -20.37 21.80 13.78
C GLU A 86 -20.69 22.40 12.40
N CYS A 87 -20.34 21.70 11.32
CA CYS A 87 -20.67 22.11 9.96
C CYS A 87 -22.18 22.19 9.75
N ALA A 88 -22.93 21.18 10.22
CA ALA A 88 -24.39 21.17 10.13
C ALA A 88 -25.02 22.34 10.90
N GLN A 89 -24.50 22.67 12.07
CA GLN A 89 -24.98 23.80 12.86
C GLN A 89 -24.66 25.15 12.22
N ARG A 90 -23.46 25.33 11.68
CA ARG A 90 -23.13 26.54 10.89
C ARG A 90 -24.05 26.69 9.68
N ALA A 91 -24.35 25.61 8.97
CA ALA A 91 -25.24 25.64 7.81
C ALA A 91 -26.69 26.03 8.16
N LYS A 92 -27.17 25.70 9.37
CA LYS A 92 -28.51 26.10 9.84
C LYS A 92 -28.60 27.55 10.33
N GLN A 93 -27.46 28.18 10.61
CA GLN A 93 -27.38 29.55 11.10
C GLN A 93 -27.15 30.59 9.99
N ALA A 94 -26.87 30.14 8.77
CA ALA A 94 -26.75 30.96 7.56
C ALA A 94 -28.11 31.10 6.84
#